data_AF-A0A1E7ESQ8-F1
#
_entry.id   AF-A0A1E7ESQ8-F1
#
_cell.length_a   1.000
_cell.length_b   1.000
_cell.length_c   1.000
_cell.angle_alpha   90.00
_cell.angle_beta   90.00
_cell.angle_gamma   90.00
#
_symmetry.space_group_name_H-M   'P 1'
#
loop_
_entity.id
_entity.type
_entity.pdbx_description
1 polymer ?
#
loop_
_entity_poly.entity_id
_entity_poly.type
_entity_poly.pdbx_seq_one_letter_code
_entity_poly.pdbx_strand_id
1 'polypeptide(L)'
;FYTVNKEGEKILNTGESRGRIYDAATRFPRDLIQLSNDAVSTSRAADTSMPAMQCTHVLLNLYTTSEGLVWHRDIYENDGKSDHPVVNLSIGATCVFGFKHLDTDEERTVELRSGDILLFGGPCRLIKHAVLEI
;
A
#
# COMPACT_ATOMS: atom_id res chain seq x y z
N PHE A 1 -11.12 -2.12 11.16
CA PHE A 1 -9.81 -2.35 11.78
C PHE A 1 -9.86 -3.20 13.04
N TYR A 2 -10.97 -3.23 13.78
CA TYR A 2 -11.09 -4.05 14.99
C TYR A 2 -12.19 -5.10 14.83
N THR A 3 -12.06 -6.21 15.55
CA THR A 3 -13.07 -7.25 15.74
C THR A 3 -13.25 -7.51 17.24
N VAL A 4 -14.23 -8.33 17.61
CA VAL A 4 -14.46 -8.78 18.99
C VAL A 4 -14.05 -10.24 19.11
N ASN A 5 -13.20 -10.59 20.07
CA ASN A 5 -12.80 -11.98 20.33
C ASN A 5 -13.90 -12.74 21.11
N LYS A 6 -13.65 -14.01 21.46
CA LYS A 6 -14.63 -14.84 22.16
C LYS A 6 -14.90 -14.35 23.58
N GLU A 7 -13.94 -13.64 24.15
CA GLU A 7 -13.95 -13.05 25.49
C GLU A 7 -14.66 -11.68 25.53
N GLY A 8 -15.10 -11.17 24.37
CA GLY A 8 -15.79 -9.88 24.27
C GLY A 8 -14.85 -8.66 24.15
N GLU A 9 -13.56 -8.89 23.98
CA GLU A 9 -12.54 -7.84 23.90
C GLU A 9 -12.37 -7.34 22.46
N LYS A 10 -12.17 -6.02 22.33
CA LYS A 10 -11.91 -5.38 21.05
C LYS A 10 -10.44 -5.54 20.67
N ILE A 11 -10.15 -6.36 19.68
CA ILE A 11 -8.81 -6.63 19.16
C ILE A 11 -8.66 -6.16 17.71
N LEU A 12 -7.43 -5.99 17.24
CA LEU A 12 -7.19 -5.71 15.82
C LEU A 12 -7.64 -6.90 14.96
N ASN A 13 -8.12 -6.62 13.75
CA ASN A 13 -8.62 -7.65 12.85
C ASN A 13 -7.50 -8.34 12.04
N THR A 14 -6.22 -8.03 12.29
CA THR A 14 -5.08 -8.64 11.59
C THR A 14 -3.84 -8.69 12.50
N GLY A 15 -3.76 -9.74 13.31
CA GLY A 15 -2.65 -9.90 14.27
C GLY A 15 -2.73 -8.86 15.40
N GLU A 16 -1.59 -8.60 16.04
CA GLU A 16 -1.52 -7.80 17.27
C GLU A 16 -1.11 -6.34 17.04
N SER A 17 -0.41 -6.03 15.93
CA SER A 17 0.16 -4.70 15.67
C SER A 17 -0.57 -3.88 14.60
N ARG A 18 -1.43 -4.50 13.78
CA ARG A 18 -2.05 -3.85 12.62
C ARG A 18 -3.52 -4.18 12.40
N GLY A 19 -4.30 -3.18 11.98
CA GLY A 19 -5.63 -3.37 11.41
C GLY A 19 -5.59 -3.36 9.89
N ARG A 20 -6.42 -4.16 9.23
CA ARG A 20 -6.52 -4.21 7.76
C ARG A 20 -7.97 -4.10 7.28
N ILE A 21 -8.21 -3.34 6.22
CA ILE A 21 -9.49 -3.37 5.48
C ILE A 21 -9.15 -3.51 4.00
N TYR A 22 -9.76 -4.48 3.31
CA TYR A 22 -9.67 -4.61 1.87
C TYR A 22 -11.10 -4.66 1.33
N ASP A 23 -11.46 -3.71 0.47
CA ASP A 23 -12.80 -3.66 -0.09
C ASP A 23 -12.81 -2.92 -1.45
N ALA A 24 -13.94 -2.99 -2.16
CA ALA A 24 -14.13 -2.29 -3.42
C ALA A 24 -14.03 -0.77 -3.24
N ALA A 25 -13.41 -0.09 -4.21
CA ALA A 25 -13.23 1.37 -4.24
C ALA A 25 -14.55 2.14 -4.08
N THR A 26 -15.66 1.55 -4.52
CA THR A 26 -17.01 2.12 -4.40
C THR A 26 -17.51 2.27 -2.96
N ARG A 27 -16.87 1.60 -1.99
CA ARG A 27 -17.18 1.71 -0.56
C ARG A 27 -16.37 2.77 0.18
N PHE A 28 -15.48 3.47 -0.52
CA PHE A 28 -14.65 4.54 0.03
C PHE A 28 -15.07 5.91 -0.51
N PRO A 29 -14.69 7.02 0.16
CA PRO A 29 -14.97 8.36 -0.33
C PRO A 29 -14.44 8.57 -1.75
N ARG A 30 -15.25 9.20 -2.61
CA ARG A 30 -14.88 9.44 -4.01
C ARG A 30 -13.60 10.25 -4.15
N ASP A 31 -13.35 11.18 -3.25
CA ASP A 31 -12.17 12.04 -3.29
C ASP A 31 -10.88 11.25 -3.08
N LEU A 32 -10.90 10.17 -2.27
CA LEU A 32 -9.76 9.25 -2.12
C LEU A 32 -9.47 8.51 -3.43
N ILE A 33 -10.53 8.04 -4.11
CA ILE A 33 -10.42 7.35 -5.39
C ILE A 33 -9.92 8.31 -6.48
N GLN A 34 -10.41 9.55 -6.47
CA GLN A 34 -9.96 10.59 -7.39
C GLN A 34 -8.48 10.92 -7.17
N LEU A 35 -8.05 11.06 -5.92
CA LEU A 35 -6.63 11.29 -5.59
C LEU A 35 -5.73 10.17 -6.13
N SER A 36 -6.16 8.92 -6.04
CA SER A 36 -5.43 7.79 -6.62
C SER A 36 -5.30 7.90 -8.16
N ASN A 37 -6.40 8.24 -8.83
CA ASN A 37 -6.42 8.40 -10.29
C ASN A 37 -5.55 9.60 -10.74
N ASP A 38 -5.58 10.71 -9.99
CA ASP A 38 -4.77 11.90 -10.26
C ASP A 38 -3.28 11.62 -10.07
N ALA A 39 -2.93 10.84 -9.03
CA ALA A 39 -1.56 10.41 -8.80
C ALA A 39 -1.03 9.56 -9.97
N VAL A 40 -1.82 8.59 -10.46
CA VAL A 40 -1.45 7.80 -11.64
C VAL A 40 -1.32 8.68 -12.88
N SER A 41 -2.26 9.59 -13.12
CA SER A 41 -2.18 10.55 -14.24
C SER A 41 -0.89 11.36 -14.21
N THR A 42 -0.55 11.89 -13.03
CA THR A 42 0.66 12.68 -12.79
C THR A 42 1.92 11.85 -13.02
N SER A 43 1.99 10.63 -12.48
CA SER A 43 3.12 9.73 -12.70
C SER A 43 3.29 9.36 -14.18
N ARG A 44 2.21 9.16 -14.92
CA ARG A 44 2.26 8.89 -16.38
C ARG A 44 2.76 10.07 -17.21
N ALA A 45 2.46 11.29 -16.77
CA ALA A 45 2.99 12.50 -17.40
C ALA A 45 4.52 12.63 -17.18
N ALA A 46 5.03 12.12 -16.06
CA ALA A 46 6.46 12.11 -15.75
C ALA A 46 7.21 10.90 -16.33
N ASP A 47 6.58 9.73 -16.37
CA ASP A 47 7.13 8.47 -16.88
C ASP A 47 6.07 7.73 -17.70
N THR A 48 6.24 7.73 -19.02
CA THR A 48 5.30 7.09 -19.96
C THR A 48 5.28 5.56 -19.86
N SER A 49 6.23 4.94 -19.17
CA SER A 49 6.22 3.49 -18.90
C SER A 49 5.23 3.09 -17.81
N MET A 50 4.74 4.06 -17.02
CA MET A 50 3.72 3.83 -16.01
C MET A 50 2.39 3.42 -16.67
N PRO A 51 1.83 2.23 -16.34
CA PRO A 51 0.55 1.81 -16.89
C PRO A 51 -0.60 2.68 -16.40
N ALA A 52 -1.68 2.73 -17.19
CA ALA A 52 -2.93 3.29 -16.71
C ALA A 52 -3.56 2.37 -15.65
N MET A 53 -4.29 2.97 -14.72
CA MET A 53 -5.06 2.27 -13.71
C MET A 53 -6.32 3.06 -13.40
N GLN A 54 -7.42 2.34 -13.21
CA GLN A 54 -8.58 2.83 -12.50
C GLN A 54 -8.64 2.09 -11.16
N CYS A 55 -8.68 2.82 -10.04
CA CYS A 55 -8.74 2.18 -8.72
C CYS A 55 -10.06 1.41 -8.56
N THR A 56 -9.98 0.08 -8.41
CA THR A 56 -11.15 -0.79 -8.21
C THR A 56 -11.27 -1.28 -6.77
N HIS A 57 -10.15 -1.33 -6.03
CA HIS A 57 -10.08 -1.82 -4.67
C HIS A 57 -9.11 -0.97 -3.86
N VAL A 58 -9.37 -0.88 -2.56
CA VAL A 58 -8.53 -0.15 -1.61
C VAL A 58 -8.14 -1.11 -0.48
N LEU A 59 -6.85 -1.14 -0.17
CA LEU A 59 -6.29 -1.77 1.01
C LEU A 59 -5.90 -0.68 2.01
N LEU A 60 -6.59 -0.61 3.14
CA LEU A 60 -6.20 0.23 4.27
C LEU A 60 -5.41 -0.60 5.28
N ASN A 61 -4.26 -0.08 5.67
CA ASN A 61 -3.44 -0.59 6.76
C ASN A 61 -3.40 0.44 7.89
N LEU A 62 -3.82 0.04 9.10
CA LEU A 62 -3.71 0.84 10.32
C LEU A 62 -2.60 0.24 11.18
N TYR A 63 -1.45 0.91 11.25
CA TYR A 63 -0.36 0.55 12.15
C TYR A 63 -0.60 1.17 13.52
N THR A 64 -0.52 0.36 14.58
CA THR A 64 -0.77 0.81 15.96
C THR A 64 0.47 0.73 16.86
N THR A 65 1.56 0.20 16.32
CA THR A 65 2.87 0.10 16.95
C THR A 65 3.93 0.56 15.94
N SER A 66 5.20 0.60 16.37
CA SER A 66 6.35 0.85 15.49
C SER A 66 6.70 -0.33 14.57
N GLU A 67 6.00 -1.46 14.71
CA GLU A 67 6.18 -2.60 13.81
C GLU A 67 5.53 -2.31 12.46
N GLY A 68 6.33 -2.43 11.40
CA GLY A 68 5.85 -2.23 10.04
C GLY A 68 5.24 -3.49 9.40
N LEU A 69 5.57 -3.72 8.15
CA LEU A 69 5.07 -4.82 7.33
C LEU A 69 6.25 -5.56 6.71
N VAL A 70 6.32 -6.86 6.96
CA VAL A 70 7.40 -7.72 6.47
C VAL A 70 7.56 -7.68 4.96
N TRP A 71 8.76 -8.00 4.49
CA TRP A 71 9.09 -8.05 3.06
C TRP A 71 8.17 -9.00 2.27
N HIS A 72 7.49 -8.46 1.26
CA HIS A 72 6.55 -9.19 0.41
C HIS A 72 6.51 -8.61 -1.01
N ARG A 73 5.68 -9.22 -1.85
CA ARG A 73 5.29 -8.71 -3.18
C ARG A 73 3.76 -8.78 -3.28
N ASP A 74 3.17 -7.87 -4.03
CA ASP A 74 1.72 -7.85 -4.28
C ASP A 74 1.41 -8.78 -5.45
N ILE A 75 1.39 -10.07 -5.17
CA ILE A 75 1.24 -11.19 -6.13
C ILE A 75 0.05 -12.10 -5.80
N TYR A 76 -0.83 -11.68 -4.90
CA TYR A 76 -1.95 -12.52 -4.45
C TYR A 76 -3.09 -12.47 -5.47
N GLU A 77 -3.97 -13.48 -5.45
CA GLU A 77 -5.08 -13.59 -6.41
C GLU A 77 -5.98 -12.34 -6.44
N ASN A 78 -6.16 -11.68 -5.29
CA ASN A 78 -6.92 -10.44 -5.18
C ASN A 78 -6.26 -9.24 -5.89
N ASP A 79 -4.98 -9.34 -6.26
CA ASP A 79 -4.24 -8.30 -6.99
C ASP A 79 -4.41 -8.43 -8.53
N GLY A 80 -5.25 -9.38 -8.97
CA GLY A 80 -5.58 -9.60 -10.37
C GLY A 80 -4.38 -10.08 -11.18
N LYS A 81 -4.20 -9.54 -12.39
CA LYS A 81 -3.06 -9.88 -13.26
C LYS A 81 -1.75 -9.20 -12.86
N SER A 82 -1.78 -8.37 -11.81
CA SER A 82 -0.61 -7.59 -11.36
C SER A 82 0.05 -6.77 -12.48
N ASP A 83 -0.75 -6.19 -13.38
CA ASP A 83 -0.33 -5.37 -14.52
C ASP A 83 -0.63 -3.86 -14.35
N HIS A 84 -1.40 -3.51 -13.33
CA HIS A 84 -1.67 -2.12 -12.93
C HIS A 84 -0.75 -1.65 -11.82
N PRO A 85 -0.34 -0.36 -11.77
CA PRO A 85 0.44 0.19 -10.66
C PRO A 85 -0.23 0.02 -9.29
N VAL A 86 0.59 0.01 -8.25
CA VAL A 86 0.16 0.17 -6.86
C VAL A 86 0.34 1.63 -6.46
N VAL A 87 -0.67 2.22 -5.81
CA VAL A 87 -0.65 3.58 -5.27
C VAL A 87 -0.74 3.51 -3.77
N ASN A 88 0.32 3.92 -3.07
CA ASN A 88 0.37 3.98 -1.61
C ASN A 88 0.23 5.43 -1.15
N LEU A 89 -0.77 5.72 -0.33
CA LEU A 89 -0.95 7.00 0.34
C LEU A 89 -0.61 6.82 1.83
N SER A 90 0.33 7.61 2.33
CA SER A 90 0.73 7.61 3.74
C SER A 90 0.02 8.71 4.52
N ILE A 91 -0.55 8.40 5.68
CA ILE A 91 -1.26 9.36 6.56
C ILE A 91 -0.87 9.07 8.01
N GLY A 92 -0.46 10.11 8.75
CA GLY A 92 -0.09 10.00 10.16
C GLY A 92 1.43 9.93 10.38
N ALA A 93 1.89 8.94 11.15
CA ALA A 93 3.31 8.78 11.47
C ALA A 93 4.16 8.56 10.21
N THR A 94 5.40 9.06 10.23
CA THR A 94 6.36 8.87 9.14
C THR A 94 6.86 7.44 9.13
N CYS A 95 6.80 6.74 8.01
CA CYS A 95 7.31 5.37 7.93
C CYS A 95 8.54 5.27 7.01
N VAL A 96 9.34 4.23 7.21
CA VAL A 96 10.46 3.87 6.33
C VAL A 96 10.01 2.76 5.40
N PHE A 97 9.85 3.07 4.11
CA PHE A 97 9.50 2.11 3.08
C PHE A 97 10.77 1.53 2.46
N GLY A 98 10.97 0.22 2.61
CA GLY A 98 12.08 -0.52 2.02
C GLY A 98 11.67 -1.20 0.71
N PHE A 99 12.55 -1.19 -0.30
CA PHE A 99 12.30 -1.86 -1.58
C PHE A 99 13.56 -2.40 -2.26
N LYS A 100 13.36 -3.45 -3.07
CA LYS A 100 14.34 -4.09 -3.96
C LYS A 100 13.66 -4.54 -5.26
N HIS A 101 14.37 -4.53 -6.39
CA HIS A 101 13.80 -5.13 -7.61
C HIS A 101 13.97 -6.65 -7.58
N LEU A 102 15.19 -7.13 -7.35
CA LEU A 102 15.53 -8.55 -7.21
C LEU A 102 15.85 -8.89 -5.76
N ASP A 103 15.70 -10.17 -5.38
CA ASP A 103 16.01 -10.63 -4.01
C ASP A 103 17.50 -10.45 -3.66
N THR A 104 18.39 -10.41 -4.66
CA THR A 104 19.83 -10.22 -4.52
C THR A 104 20.26 -8.75 -4.46
N ASP A 105 19.36 -7.81 -4.76
CA ASP A 105 19.70 -6.39 -4.78
C ASP A 105 19.91 -5.84 -3.36
N GLU A 106 20.68 -4.76 -3.26
CA GLU A 106 20.79 -3.98 -2.03
C GLU A 106 19.44 -3.35 -1.64
N GLU A 107 19.23 -3.23 -0.33
CA GLU A 107 18.05 -2.56 0.24
C GLU A 107 18.12 -1.07 -0.06
N ARG A 108 17.06 -0.55 -0.66
CA ARG A 108 16.85 0.89 -0.77
C ARG A 108 15.68 1.29 0.09
N THR A 109 15.74 2.49 0.64
CA THR A 109 14.71 3.02 1.52
C THR A 109 14.26 4.41 1.07
N VAL A 110 13.05 4.77 1.47
CA VAL A 110 12.51 6.11 1.37
C VAL A 110 11.63 6.37 2.57
N GLU A 111 11.77 7.55 3.19
CA GLU A 111 10.84 8.00 4.23
C GLU A 111 9.54 8.48 3.57
N LEU A 112 8.40 8.04 4.09
CA LEU A 112 7.08 8.51 3.67
C LEU A 112 6.41 9.23 4.85
N ARG A 113 6.17 10.52 4.68
CA ARG A 113 5.50 11.38 5.67
C ARG A 113 4.01 11.42 5.39
N SER A 114 3.26 11.96 6.36
CA SER A 114 1.83 12.19 6.16
C SER A 114 1.57 13.07 4.92
N GLY A 115 0.79 12.54 3.98
CA GLY A 115 0.45 13.18 2.71
C GLY A 115 1.27 12.68 1.52
N ASP A 116 2.35 11.93 1.74
CA ASP A 116 3.15 11.41 0.64
C ASP A 116 2.42 10.29 -0.10
N ILE A 117 2.60 10.28 -1.43
CA ILE A 117 2.10 9.23 -2.32
C ILE A 117 3.28 8.57 -3.01
N LEU A 118 3.41 7.25 -2.84
CA LEU A 118 4.41 6.43 -3.50
C LEU A 118 3.74 5.47 -4.51
N LEU A 119 4.25 5.44 -5.74
CA LEU A 119 3.74 4.58 -6.79
C LEU A 119 4.83 3.64 -7.31
N PHE A 120 4.46 2.41 -7.60
CA PHE A 120 5.27 1.48 -8.37
C PHE A 120 4.39 0.66 -9.32
N GLY A 121 4.83 0.53 -10.57
CA GLY A 121 4.10 -0.13 -11.64
C GLY A 121 5.01 -0.43 -12.82
N GLY A 122 4.44 -0.94 -13.91
CA GLY A 122 5.22 -1.31 -15.10
C GLY A 122 6.34 -2.29 -14.73
N PRO A 123 7.60 -2.05 -15.15
CA PRO A 123 8.74 -2.90 -14.78
C PRO A 123 8.94 -3.05 -13.26
N CYS A 124 8.49 -2.07 -12.46
CA CYS A 124 8.61 -2.07 -11.00
C CYS A 124 7.39 -2.68 -10.31
N ARG A 125 6.40 -3.23 -11.02
CA ARG A 125 5.15 -3.72 -10.40
C ARG A 125 5.37 -4.88 -9.42
N LEU A 126 6.48 -5.60 -9.55
CA LEU A 126 6.81 -6.77 -8.73
C LEU A 126 8.02 -6.55 -7.81
N ILE A 127 8.34 -5.29 -7.47
CA ILE A 127 9.36 -5.01 -6.45
C ILE A 127 9.01 -5.72 -5.15
N LYS A 128 10.03 -6.28 -4.50
CA LYS A 128 9.92 -6.72 -3.11
C LYS A 128 9.97 -5.49 -2.22
N HIS A 129 9.03 -5.38 -1.30
CA HIS A 129 8.93 -4.20 -0.46
C HIS A 129 8.43 -4.51 0.95
N ALA A 130 8.70 -3.59 1.86
CA ALA A 130 8.37 -3.66 3.28
C ALA A 130 8.10 -2.27 3.83
N VAL A 131 7.38 -2.23 4.95
CA VAL A 131 7.44 -1.08 5.85
C VAL A 131 8.37 -1.51 6.98
N LEU A 132 9.54 -0.89 7.08
CA LEU A 132 10.58 -1.32 8.02
C LEU A 132 10.34 -0.76 9.43
N GLU A 133 9.82 0.47 9.50
CA GLU A 133 9.57 1.22 10.72
C GLU A 133 8.40 2.20 10.51
N ILE A 134 7.67 2.52 11.59
CA ILE A 134 6.59 3.52 11.68
C ILE A 134 6.96 4.57 12.72
#